data_AF-A0A2K2HDC4-F1
#
_entry.id   AF-A0A2K2HDC4-F1
#
_cell.length_a   1.000
_cell.length_b   1.000
_cell.length_c   1.000
_cell.angle_alpha   90.00
_cell.angle_beta   90.00
_cell.angle_gamma   90.00
#
_symmetry.space_group_name_H-M   'P 1'
#
loop_
_entity.id
_entity.type
_entity.pdbx_description
1 polymer ?
#
loop_
_entity_poly.entity_id
_entity_poly.type
_entity_poly.pdbx_seq_one_letter_code
_entity_poly.pdbx_strand_id
1 'polypeptide(L)'
;MTWMLLLVSLALLLGWREWTFCRGRQAAFIRRTSWSRLCYDLLSLAALGLLMQPLPNEGRAAPRTQPAVAVAVAIDISPSMGLRNKGLSRLDLARQEVNALLDGLPGAQMALIPFAGEAVTQVPLTDDHQALRFFLRALQPGQVAAPGSAPEEALELAHRQLEGVRGEKAILLFSDGERTVDTPAPRLAHDIPVYAILPGNRQPRPVPGRTLAGQPAVSTPDPARLRRLAEQTGGRLLPDEGTTPAISSLLKRWRPPASPHPLDNVSLLLPALLLLFLRQIDLPRKTRGALVLAVLMVLGGCDRDAGSDAGRTLFEQGLKQSDRATAARLFDRSAALLSGGERAAALHNACSSLVAAHRYRDALSRCETALLADPGADDSAADLSLAIRQLAQQPAGDGNDGRQTRPEPPGDNRELSAAEAREMIRGTVIKPFTETDPAPEAVTIHDSILEKNW
;
A
#
# COMPACT_ATOMS: atom_id res chain seq x y z
N MET A 1 0.21 35.22 11.26
CA MET A 1 0.29 36.48 12.04
C MET A 1 -1.04 36.87 12.69
N THR A 2 -2.18 36.77 12.01
CA THR A 2 -3.52 37.12 12.55
C THR A 2 -3.92 36.36 13.81
N TRP A 3 -3.54 35.09 13.93
CA TRP A 3 -3.89 34.22 15.06
C TRP A 3 -3.15 34.54 16.37
N MET A 4 -1.96 35.16 16.32
CA MET A 4 -1.24 35.60 17.53
C MET A 4 -1.96 36.77 18.20
N LEU A 5 -2.58 37.66 17.42
CA LEU A 5 -3.36 38.77 17.95
C LEU A 5 -4.63 38.28 18.65
N LEU A 6 -5.28 37.23 18.11
CA LEU A 6 -6.43 36.59 18.76
C LEU A 6 -6.06 35.96 20.11
N LEU A 7 -4.90 35.29 20.20
CA LEU A 7 -4.41 34.70 21.46
C LEU A 7 -4.06 35.75 22.51
N VAL A 8 -3.40 36.83 22.11
CA VAL A 8 -3.09 37.94 23.03
C VAL A 8 -4.39 38.60 23.50
N SER A 9 -5.36 38.81 22.61
CA SER A 9 -6.66 39.37 23.01
C SER A 9 -7.46 38.45 23.94
N LEU A 10 -7.42 37.13 23.74
CA LEU A 10 -8.09 36.17 24.62
C LEU A 10 -7.41 36.09 25.99
N ALA A 11 -6.07 36.09 26.04
CA ALA A 11 -5.32 36.13 27.29
C ALA A 11 -5.57 37.42 28.09
N LEU A 12 -5.64 38.57 27.41
CA LEU A 12 -5.97 39.85 28.02
C LEU A 12 -7.42 39.88 28.54
N LEU A 13 -8.38 39.31 27.79
CA LEU A 13 -9.78 39.19 28.23
C LEU A 13 -9.93 38.30 29.46
N LEU A 14 -9.24 37.16 29.48
CA LEU A 14 -9.24 36.24 30.62
C LEU A 14 -8.60 36.89 31.85
N GLY A 15 -7.43 37.54 31.69
CA GLY A 15 -6.76 38.27 32.75
C GLY A 15 -7.58 39.43 33.31
N TRP A 16 -8.27 40.19 32.45
CA TRP A 16 -9.15 41.29 32.86
C TRP A 16 -10.38 40.80 33.62
N ARG A 17 -10.96 39.66 33.21
CA ARG A 17 -12.08 39.03 33.91
C ARG A 17 -11.67 38.50 35.28
N GLU A 18 -10.48 37.91 35.39
CA GLU A 18 -9.93 37.42 36.67
C GLU A 18 -9.67 38.58 37.63
N TRP A 19 -9.12 39.68 37.11
CA TRP A 19 -8.88 40.90 37.89
C TRP A 19 -10.16 41.54 38.41
N THR A 20 -11.20 41.66 37.58
CA THR A 20 -12.50 42.20 37.99
C THR A 20 -13.23 41.29 38.98
N PHE A 21 -13.13 39.97 38.80
CA PHE A 21 -13.70 38.99 39.72
C PHE A 21 -13.01 38.99 41.10
N CYS A 22 -11.69 39.17 41.14
CA CYS A 22 -10.93 39.34 42.38
C CYS A 22 -11.23 40.65 43.11
N ARG A 23 -11.66 41.69 42.39
CA ARG A 23 -12.02 42.99 42.98
C ARG A 23 -13.38 42.99 43.68
N GLY A 24 -14.29 42.08 43.31
CA GLY A 24 -15.69 42.07 43.77
C GLY A 24 -16.00 41.25 45.02
N ARG A 25 -15.08 40.42 45.54
CA ARG A 25 -15.33 39.61 46.74
C ARG A 25 -14.20 39.74 47.76
N GLN A 26 -14.60 40.08 48.99
CA GLN A 26 -13.78 40.35 50.16
C GLN A 26 -12.64 39.33 50.36
N ALA A 27 -11.50 39.87 50.80
CA ALA A 27 -10.15 39.30 50.86
C ALA A 27 -9.94 37.99 51.67
N ALA A 28 -10.98 37.35 52.19
CA ALA A 28 -10.84 36.15 53.04
C ALA A 28 -10.65 34.84 52.25
N PHE A 29 -11.04 34.78 50.97
CA PHE A 29 -10.95 33.56 50.15
C PHE A 29 -9.69 33.47 49.27
N ILE A 30 -8.74 34.41 49.45
CA ILE A 30 -7.57 34.55 48.56
C ILE A 30 -6.39 33.65 48.99
N ARG A 31 -6.38 33.12 50.22
CA ARG A 31 -5.19 32.43 50.78
C ARG A 31 -5.08 30.92 50.54
N ARG A 32 -6.10 30.23 50.00
CA ARG A 32 -6.08 28.75 49.86
C ARG A 32 -6.32 28.22 48.44
N THR A 33 -6.37 29.10 47.45
CA THR A 33 -6.91 28.81 46.11
C THR A 33 -5.96 29.09 44.95
N SER A 34 -4.70 29.49 45.18
CA SER A 34 -3.77 29.78 44.07
C SER A 34 -3.11 28.53 43.47
N TRP A 35 -2.69 27.56 44.29
CA TRP A 35 -1.94 26.39 43.80
C TRP A 35 -2.75 25.45 42.90
N SER A 36 -4.02 25.20 43.23
CA SER A 36 -4.84 24.36 42.36
C SER A 36 -5.10 25.04 41.01
N ARG A 37 -5.26 26.36 40.98
CA ARG A 37 -5.47 27.12 39.73
C ARG A 37 -4.21 27.13 38.86
N LEU A 38 -3.05 27.36 39.47
CA LEU A 38 -1.74 27.27 38.82
C LEU A 38 -1.47 25.88 38.23
N CYS A 39 -1.80 24.80 38.94
CA CYS A 39 -1.66 23.46 38.39
C CYS A 39 -2.57 23.23 37.16
N TYR A 40 -3.79 23.77 37.17
CA TYR A 40 -4.68 23.69 36.01
C TYR A 40 -4.21 24.57 34.83
N ASP A 41 -3.58 25.72 35.11
CA ASP A 41 -3.00 26.59 34.08
C ASP A 41 -1.75 25.96 33.43
N LEU A 42 -0.91 25.31 34.24
CA LEU A 42 0.23 24.54 33.73
C LEU A 42 -0.22 23.30 32.95
N LEU A 43 -1.28 22.62 33.39
CA LEU A 43 -1.83 21.46 32.70
C LEU A 43 -2.48 21.86 31.36
N SER A 44 -3.19 23.00 31.31
CA SER A 44 -3.77 23.50 30.06
C SER A 44 -2.72 24.02 29.09
N LEU A 45 -1.65 24.67 29.59
CA LEU A 45 -0.50 25.06 28.77
C LEU A 45 0.27 23.84 28.26
N ALA A 46 0.43 22.79 29.07
CA ALA A 46 1.03 21.54 28.63
C ALA A 46 0.17 20.83 27.57
N ALA A 47 -1.16 20.79 27.74
CA ALA A 47 -2.08 20.24 26.74
C ALA A 47 -2.04 21.06 25.43
N LEU A 48 -2.00 22.39 25.52
CA LEU A 48 -1.84 23.26 24.37
C LEU A 48 -0.47 23.07 23.69
N GLY A 49 0.60 22.88 24.45
CA GLY A 49 1.92 22.54 23.93
C GLY A 49 1.94 21.20 23.19
N LEU A 50 1.19 20.21 23.66
CA LEU A 50 1.02 18.93 23.00
C LEU A 50 0.24 19.05 21.68
N LEU A 51 -0.77 19.93 21.66
CA LEU A 51 -1.57 20.28 20.48
C LEU A 51 -0.82 21.14 19.45
N MET A 52 0.26 21.80 19.87
CA MET A 52 1.10 22.67 19.04
C MET A 52 2.31 21.93 18.45
N GLN A 53 2.37 20.59 18.55
CA GLN A 53 3.31 19.84 17.73
C GLN A 53 3.01 20.16 16.25
N PRO A 54 4.04 20.49 15.44
CA PRO A 54 3.83 20.90 14.07
C PRO A 54 3.09 19.80 13.32
N LEU A 55 1.89 20.10 12.81
CA LEU A 55 1.21 19.22 11.87
C LEU A 55 2.15 19.01 10.68
N PRO A 56 2.38 17.76 10.23
CA PRO A 56 3.04 17.53 8.96
C PRO A 56 2.20 18.25 7.89
N ASN A 57 2.75 19.30 7.28
CA ASN A 57 2.04 20.08 6.29
C ASN A 57 1.78 19.19 5.07
N GLU A 58 0.53 18.78 4.87
CA GLU A 58 0.07 18.27 3.59
C GLU A 58 0.16 19.42 2.57
N GLY A 59 1.06 19.30 1.59
CA GLY A 59 1.07 20.19 0.43
C GLY A 59 2.35 21.00 0.17
N ARG A 60 3.35 20.95 1.06
CA ARG A 60 4.73 21.28 0.66
C ARG A 60 5.58 20.09 1.03
N ALA A 61 6.14 19.42 0.02
CA ALA A 61 7.20 18.45 0.21
C ALA A 61 8.16 19.02 1.26
N ALA A 62 8.16 18.42 2.46
CA ALA A 62 9.18 18.71 3.43
C ALA A 62 10.52 18.58 2.68
N PRO A 63 11.51 19.47 2.89
CA PRO A 63 12.84 19.18 2.38
C PRO A 63 13.17 17.77 2.86
N ARG A 64 13.29 16.82 1.92
CA ARG A 64 13.50 15.40 2.19
C ARG A 64 14.83 15.31 2.95
N THR A 65 14.79 15.42 4.28
CA THR A 65 15.98 15.44 5.14
C THR A 65 16.56 14.04 5.31
N GLN A 66 15.86 13.01 4.83
CA GLN A 66 16.40 11.67 4.66
C GLN A 66 16.64 11.43 3.16
N PRO A 67 17.82 10.92 2.77
CA PRO A 67 18.06 10.56 1.39
C PRO A 67 17.08 9.46 0.97
N ALA A 68 16.31 9.71 -0.09
CA ALA A 68 15.49 8.69 -0.72
C ALA A 68 16.41 7.54 -1.16
N VAL A 69 16.05 6.30 -0.80
CA VAL A 69 16.77 5.12 -1.26
C VAL A 69 16.66 5.06 -2.79
N ALA A 70 17.78 4.83 -3.46
CA ALA A 70 17.82 4.67 -4.90
C ALA A 70 18.06 3.20 -5.28
N VAL A 71 17.18 2.63 -6.08
CA VAL A 71 17.21 1.20 -6.41
C VAL A 71 17.22 1.00 -7.92
N ALA A 72 18.22 0.31 -8.46
CA ALA A 72 18.18 -0.15 -9.83
C ALA A 72 17.65 -1.59 -9.88
N VAL A 73 16.55 -1.81 -10.59
CA VAL A 73 15.87 -3.10 -10.70
C VAL A 73 16.27 -3.75 -12.03
N ALA A 74 17.18 -4.71 -11.98
CA ALA A 74 17.58 -5.53 -13.12
C ALA A 74 16.75 -6.82 -13.17
N ILE A 75 15.97 -7.02 -14.24
CA ILE A 75 15.06 -8.16 -14.39
C ILE A 75 15.41 -8.96 -15.63
N ASP A 76 15.69 -10.25 -15.44
CA ASP A 76 15.85 -11.20 -16.53
C ASP A 76 14.50 -11.41 -17.23
N ILE A 77 14.49 -11.24 -18.56
CA ILE A 77 13.33 -11.48 -19.42
C ILE A 77 13.63 -12.55 -20.48
N SER A 78 14.65 -13.38 -20.26
CA SER A 78 14.94 -14.52 -21.13
C SER A 78 13.81 -15.57 -21.11
N PRO A 79 13.75 -16.51 -22.07
CA PRO A 79 12.68 -17.51 -22.15
C PRO A 79 12.49 -18.36 -20.88
N SER A 80 13.56 -18.57 -20.09
CA SER A 80 13.48 -19.30 -18.81
C SER A 80 12.64 -18.59 -17.76
N MET A 81 12.47 -17.28 -17.86
CA MET A 81 11.65 -16.48 -16.96
C MET A 81 10.14 -16.68 -17.21
N GLY A 82 9.78 -17.30 -18.33
CA GLY A 82 8.41 -17.79 -18.60
C GLY A 82 8.05 -19.11 -17.92
N LEU A 83 9.01 -19.80 -17.29
CA LEU A 83 8.73 -21.07 -16.59
C LEU A 83 7.79 -20.85 -15.41
N ARG A 84 6.70 -21.64 -15.36
CA ARG A 84 5.67 -21.50 -14.34
C ARG A 84 5.89 -22.40 -13.13
N ASN A 85 5.71 -21.85 -11.93
CA ASN A 85 5.63 -22.57 -10.66
C ASN A 85 4.29 -22.23 -9.99
N LYS A 86 3.44 -23.24 -9.73
CA LYS A 86 2.10 -23.05 -9.13
C LYS A 86 1.22 -22.02 -9.86
N GLY A 87 1.29 -21.99 -11.20
CA GLY A 87 0.46 -21.11 -12.04
C GLY A 87 1.12 -19.78 -12.43
N LEU A 88 2.07 -19.27 -11.64
CA LEU A 88 2.78 -18.01 -11.92
C LEU A 88 4.12 -18.27 -12.61
N SER A 89 4.48 -17.45 -13.60
CA SER A 89 5.83 -17.48 -14.19
C SER A 89 6.88 -16.89 -13.25
N ARG A 90 8.16 -17.21 -13.46
CA ARG A 90 9.26 -16.58 -12.71
C ARG A 90 9.24 -15.05 -12.85
N LEU A 91 8.89 -14.54 -14.04
CA LEU A 91 8.71 -13.10 -14.27
C LEU A 91 7.52 -12.55 -13.46
N ASP A 92 6.40 -13.27 -13.36
CA ASP A 92 5.26 -12.84 -12.54
C ASP A 92 5.65 -12.71 -11.06
N LEU A 93 6.42 -13.66 -10.54
CA LEU A 93 6.97 -13.61 -9.18
C LEU A 93 7.90 -12.40 -8.99
N ALA A 94 8.79 -12.13 -9.95
CA ALA A 94 9.62 -10.93 -9.93
C ALA A 94 8.78 -9.64 -9.94
N ARG A 95 7.71 -9.56 -10.73
CA ARG A 95 6.81 -8.40 -10.73
C ARG A 95 6.13 -8.21 -9.38
N GLN A 96 5.70 -9.28 -8.71
CA GLN A 96 5.09 -9.20 -7.38
C GLN A 96 6.06 -8.62 -6.34
N GLU A 97 7.31 -9.08 -6.35
CA GLU A 97 8.37 -8.57 -5.47
C GLU A 97 8.64 -7.08 -5.72
N VAL A 98 8.75 -6.66 -6.99
CA VAL A 98 8.98 -5.25 -7.35
C VAL A 98 7.78 -4.37 -6.97
N ASN A 99 6.55 -4.84 -7.18
CA ASN A 99 5.35 -4.11 -6.73
C ASN A 99 5.33 -3.94 -5.21
N ALA A 100 5.66 -4.99 -4.45
CA ALA A 100 5.77 -4.91 -2.99
C ALA A 100 6.85 -3.91 -2.55
N LEU A 101 7.96 -3.79 -3.31
CA LEU A 101 8.99 -2.78 -3.06
C LEU A 101 8.46 -1.35 -3.29
N LEU A 102 7.74 -1.11 -4.38
CA LEU A 102 7.15 0.19 -4.71
C LEU A 102 6.16 0.62 -3.62
N ASP A 103 5.28 -0.28 -3.20
CA ASP A 103 4.30 -0.01 -2.13
C ASP A 103 4.97 0.23 -0.77
N GLY A 104 6.08 -0.46 -0.51
CA GLY A 104 6.82 -0.31 0.74
C GLY A 104 7.68 0.94 0.84
N LEU A 105 8.00 1.60 -0.28
CA LEU A 105 8.96 2.71 -0.36
C LEU A 105 8.44 3.88 -1.22
N PRO A 106 7.33 4.56 -0.84
CA PRO A 106 6.65 5.55 -1.69
C PRO A 106 7.48 6.78 -2.10
N GLY A 107 8.64 7.01 -1.47
CA GLY A 107 9.56 8.10 -1.81
C GLY A 107 10.88 7.67 -2.46
N ALA A 108 11.07 6.37 -2.72
CA ALA A 108 12.30 5.83 -3.31
C ALA A 108 12.38 6.12 -4.81
N GLN A 109 13.60 6.37 -5.29
CA GLN A 109 13.88 6.48 -6.72
C GLN A 109 14.21 5.09 -7.26
N MET A 110 13.61 4.70 -8.37
CA MET A 110 13.80 3.38 -8.95
C MET A 110 14.05 3.46 -10.46
N ALA A 111 14.95 2.62 -10.95
CA ALA A 111 15.20 2.40 -12.38
C ALA A 111 14.80 0.96 -12.74
N LEU A 112 14.33 0.74 -13.97
CA LEU A 112 13.96 -0.58 -14.49
C LEU A 112 14.84 -0.95 -15.68
N ILE A 113 15.54 -2.08 -15.54
CA ILE A 113 16.53 -2.58 -16.50
C ILE A 113 16.18 -4.03 -16.84
N PRO A 114 15.29 -4.26 -17.82
CA PRO A 114 15.11 -5.59 -18.37
C PRO A 114 16.38 -6.03 -19.12
N PHE A 115 16.71 -7.32 -19.02
CA PHE A 115 17.84 -7.88 -19.74
C PHE A 115 17.60 -9.33 -20.19
N ALA A 116 18.33 -9.72 -21.22
CA ALA A 116 18.49 -11.11 -21.66
C ALA A 116 19.91 -11.25 -22.21
N GLY A 117 20.11 -11.49 -23.51
CA GLY A 117 21.44 -11.47 -24.12
C GLY A 117 22.12 -10.09 -24.06
N GLU A 118 21.32 -9.03 -24.01
CA GLU A 118 21.73 -7.65 -23.77
C GLU A 118 20.83 -7.00 -22.72
N ALA A 119 21.29 -5.91 -22.09
CA ALA A 119 20.54 -5.14 -21.11
C ALA A 119 20.18 -3.74 -21.61
N VAL A 120 18.96 -3.27 -21.30
CA VAL A 120 18.47 -1.94 -21.72
C VAL A 120 17.84 -1.21 -20.55
N THR A 121 18.07 0.11 -20.45
CA THR A 121 17.35 0.95 -19.47
C THR A 121 15.96 1.27 -20.00
N GLN A 122 14.95 0.55 -19.51
CA GLN A 122 13.55 0.77 -19.88
C GLN A 122 12.97 1.98 -19.15
N VAL A 123 13.33 2.14 -17.87
CA VAL A 123 12.94 3.29 -17.05
C VAL A 123 14.20 3.83 -16.38
N PRO A 124 14.64 5.05 -16.71
CA PRO A 124 15.71 5.73 -15.98
C PRO A 124 15.34 5.95 -14.51
N LEU A 125 16.32 6.23 -13.67
CA LEU A 125 16.09 6.49 -12.24
C LEU A 125 15.05 7.61 -12.02
N THR A 126 13.89 7.26 -11.45
CA THR A 126 12.75 8.18 -11.24
C THR A 126 12.01 7.86 -9.95
N ASP A 127 11.31 8.82 -9.35
CA ASP A 127 10.34 8.57 -8.28
C ASP A 127 8.89 8.43 -8.79
N ASP A 128 8.69 8.44 -10.11
CA ASP A 128 7.41 8.11 -10.75
C ASP A 128 7.17 6.59 -10.75
N HIS A 129 6.55 6.12 -9.67
CA HIS A 129 6.21 4.71 -9.50
C HIS A 129 5.10 4.24 -10.45
N GLN A 130 4.24 5.15 -10.93
CA GLN A 130 3.17 4.79 -11.85
C GLN A 130 3.75 4.44 -13.23
N ALA A 131 4.70 5.25 -13.71
CA ALA A 131 5.45 4.94 -14.92
C ALA A 131 6.20 3.61 -14.79
N LEU A 132 6.85 3.37 -13.65
CA LEU A 132 7.57 2.11 -13.43
C LEU A 132 6.64 0.89 -13.44
N ARG A 133 5.46 0.97 -12.80
CA ARG A 133 4.43 -0.09 -12.85
C ARG A 133 3.94 -0.35 -14.26
N PHE A 134 3.74 0.69 -15.06
CA PHE A 134 3.32 0.57 -16.45
C PHE A 134 4.32 -0.25 -17.28
N PHE A 135 5.61 0.12 -17.24
CA PHE A 135 6.65 -0.60 -17.98
C PHE A 135 6.92 -2.00 -17.41
N LEU A 136 6.84 -2.18 -16.09
CA LEU A 136 6.99 -3.49 -15.45
C LEU A 136 5.90 -4.48 -15.90
N ARG A 137 4.63 -4.03 -15.99
CA ARG A 137 3.50 -4.82 -16.49
C ARG A 137 3.69 -5.22 -17.96
N ALA A 138 4.34 -4.38 -18.76
CA ALA A 138 4.55 -4.60 -20.19
C ALA A 138 5.67 -5.61 -20.52
N LEU A 139 6.57 -5.95 -19.58
CA LEU A 139 7.65 -6.90 -19.83
C LEU A 139 7.09 -8.29 -20.19
N GLN A 140 7.66 -8.98 -21.18
CA GLN A 140 7.27 -10.35 -21.52
C GLN A 140 8.50 -11.25 -21.67
N PRO A 141 8.44 -12.53 -21.24
CA PRO A 141 9.54 -13.46 -21.43
C PRO A 141 9.84 -13.70 -22.91
N GLY A 142 11.11 -13.63 -23.30
CA GLY A 142 11.58 -13.82 -24.66
C GLY A 142 11.38 -12.62 -25.59
N GLN A 143 10.79 -11.51 -25.13
CA GLN A 143 10.64 -10.29 -25.93
C GLN A 143 11.94 -9.48 -25.92
N VAL A 144 12.95 -9.97 -26.66
CA VAL A 144 14.33 -9.45 -26.61
C VAL A 144 14.90 -9.28 -28.00
N ALA A 145 15.75 -8.27 -28.19
CA ALA A 145 16.50 -8.08 -29.43
C ALA A 145 17.66 -9.09 -29.54
N ALA A 146 18.38 -9.31 -28.44
CA ALA A 146 19.47 -10.26 -28.33
C ALA A 146 19.05 -11.47 -27.47
N PRO A 147 18.97 -12.69 -28.06
CA PRO A 147 18.68 -13.90 -27.29
C PRO A 147 19.86 -14.26 -26.39
N GLY A 148 19.56 -14.86 -25.24
CA GLY A 148 20.55 -15.27 -24.24
C GLY A 148 20.23 -14.73 -22.85
N SER A 149 21.19 -14.81 -21.94
CA SER A 149 21.17 -14.18 -20.61
C SER A 149 22.59 -13.71 -20.28
N ALA A 150 22.71 -12.43 -19.92
CA ALA A 150 23.95 -11.72 -19.65
C ALA A 150 23.77 -10.80 -18.42
N PRO A 151 23.65 -11.35 -17.20
CA PRO A 151 23.32 -10.57 -16.01
C PRO A 151 24.36 -9.49 -15.67
N GLU A 152 25.64 -9.71 -16.00
CA GLU A 152 26.68 -8.71 -15.74
C GLU A 152 26.50 -7.42 -16.56
N GLU A 153 25.95 -7.50 -17.77
CA GLU A 153 25.65 -6.31 -18.58
C GLU A 153 24.54 -5.47 -17.93
N ALA A 154 23.55 -6.15 -17.36
CA ALA A 154 22.49 -5.50 -16.60
C ALA A 154 23.01 -4.85 -15.32
N LEU A 155 23.94 -5.51 -14.62
CA LEU A 155 24.59 -4.97 -13.43
C LEU A 155 25.45 -3.73 -13.74
N GLU A 156 26.18 -3.74 -14.86
CA GLU A 156 26.94 -2.57 -15.32
C GLU A 156 26.02 -1.39 -15.66
N LEU A 157 24.91 -1.64 -16.34
CA LEU A 157 23.93 -0.60 -16.64
C LEU A 157 23.22 -0.08 -15.38
N ALA A 158 22.90 -0.97 -14.45
CA ALA A 158 22.32 -0.65 -13.15
C ALA A 158 23.25 0.22 -12.30
N HIS A 159 24.55 -0.11 -12.31
CA HIS A 159 25.57 0.69 -11.66
C HIS A 159 25.61 2.12 -12.22
N ARG A 160 25.68 2.26 -13.56
CA ARG A 160 25.65 3.57 -14.23
C ARG A 160 24.42 4.42 -13.90
N GLN A 161 23.24 3.80 -13.73
CA GLN A 161 22.03 4.53 -13.31
C GLN A 161 22.11 5.07 -11.88
N LEU A 162 22.95 4.48 -11.03
CA LEU A 162 23.10 4.84 -9.62
C LEU A 162 24.38 5.66 -9.34
N GLU A 163 25.22 5.87 -10.36
CA GLU A 163 26.39 6.74 -10.27
C GLU A 163 25.98 8.17 -9.88
N GLY A 164 26.77 8.81 -9.02
CA GLY A 164 26.50 10.20 -8.59
C GLY A 164 25.31 10.41 -7.64
N VAL A 165 24.42 9.42 -7.49
CA VAL A 165 23.33 9.47 -6.49
C VAL A 165 23.91 9.59 -5.08
N ARG A 166 23.23 10.29 -4.17
CA ARG A 166 23.63 10.41 -2.77
C ARG A 166 22.68 9.63 -1.88
N GLY A 167 23.20 8.99 -0.84
CA GLY A 167 22.41 8.21 0.10
C GLY A 167 22.52 6.70 -0.10
N GLU A 168 21.53 5.97 0.41
CA GLU A 168 21.47 4.51 0.33
C GLU A 168 21.14 4.08 -1.11
N LYS A 169 21.95 3.17 -1.66
CA LYS A 169 21.78 2.63 -3.01
C LYS A 169 21.81 1.11 -3.00
N ALA A 170 21.07 0.50 -3.91
CA ALA A 170 21.11 -0.94 -4.10
C ALA A 170 20.73 -1.33 -5.53
N ILE A 171 21.25 -2.47 -5.98
CA ILE A 171 20.83 -3.12 -7.21
C ILE A 171 20.02 -4.36 -6.83
N LEU A 172 18.82 -4.52 -7.38
CA LEU A 172 18.03 -5.74 -7.25
C LEU A 172 18.13 -6.52 -8.56
N LEU A 173 18.66 -7.74 -8.48
CA LEU A 173 18.82 -8.63 -9.63
C LEU A 173 17.83 -9.79 -9.54
N PHE A 174 16.87 -9.86 -10.46
CA PHE A 174 15.95 -10.98 -10.60
C PHE A 174 16.40 -11.85 -11.77
N SER A 175 16.93 -13.03 -11.50
CA SER A 175 17.44 -13.94 -12.54
C SER A 175 17.51 -15.38 -12.05
N ASP A 176 17.56 -16.32 -12.99
CA ASP A 176 17.89 -17.71 -12.68
C ASP A 176 19.39 -17.97 -12.51
N GLY A 177 20.23 -16.95 -12.74
CA GLY A 177 21.68 -17.00 -12.57
C GLY A 177 22.42 -17.57 -13.78
N GLU A 178 21.73 -17.93 -14.86
CA GLU A 178 22.36 -18.44 -16.07
C GLU A 178 23.15 -17.34 -16.80
N ARG A 179 24.17 -17.76 -17.55
CA ARG A 179 24.75 -16.95 -18.62
C ARG A 179 24.88 -17.83 -19.83
N THR A 180 24.28 -17.38 -20.93
CA THR A 180 24.18 -18.17 -22.17
C THR A 180 24.75 -17.42 -23.37
N VAL A 181 25.34 -16.25 -23.14
CA VAL A 181 26.10 -15.51 -24.15
C VAL A 181 27.59 -15.87 -24.06
N ASP A 182 28.23 -15.95 -25.23
CA ASP A 182 29.66 -16.27 -25.38
C ASP A 182 30.57 -15.03 -25.24
N THR A 183 30.00 -13.85 -25.02
CA THR A 183 30.77 -12.62 -24.81
C THR A 183 31.48 -12.66 -23.45
N PRO A 184 32.68 -12.07 -23.32
CA PRO A 184 33.33 -11.90 -22.03
C PRO A 184 32.45 -11.09 -21.08
N ALA A 185 32.33 -11.51 -19.82
CA ALA A 185 31.59 -10.74 -18.82
C ALA A 185 32.29 -9.41 -18.54
N PRO A 186 31.57 -8.27 -18.49
CA PRO A 186 32.15 -6.99 -18.10
C PRO A 186 32.64 -7.03 -16.65
N ARG A 187 33.62 -6.17 -16.35
CA ARG A 187 34.15 -6.05 -14.99
C ARG A 187 33.16 -5.27 -14.13
N LEU A 188 32.57 -5.94 -13.15
CA LEU A 188 31.62 -5.32 -12.24
C LEU A 188 32.31 -4.32 -11.30
N ALA A 189 31.64 -3.21 -11.04
CA ALA A 189 31.97 -2.31 -9.94
C ALA A 189 31.44 -2.90 -8.63
N HIS A 190 32.12 -2.62 -7.51
CA HIS A 190 31.89 -3.29 -6.22
C HIS A 190 31.40 -2.33 -5.11
N ASP A 191 31.05 -1.10 -5.46
CA ASP A 191 30.68 -0.02 -4.55
C ASP A 191 29.17 0.08 -4.28
N ILE A 192 28.34 -0.66 -5.04
CA ILE A 192 26.89 -0.70 -4.85
C ILE A 192 26.47 -2.15 -4.58
N PRO A 193 25.79 -2.45 -3.45
CA PRO A 193 25.40 -3.80 -3.10
C PRO A 193 24.34 -4.36 -4.04
N VAL A 194 24.58 -5.58 -4.56
CA VAL A 194 23.64 -6.33 -5.39
C VAL A 194 22.89 -7.35 -4.54
N TYR A 195 21.57 -7.19 -4.42
CA TYR A 195 20.71 -8.20 -3.84
C TYR A 195 20.09 -9.02 -4.96
N ALA A 196 20.43 -10.30 -5.02
CA ALA A 196 19.91 -11.19 -6.04
C ALA A 196 18.71 -11.98 -5.52
N ILE A 197 17.73 -12.20 -6.39
CA ILE A 197 16.52 -12.97 -6.13
C ILE A 197 16.41 -14.00 -7.25
N LEU A 198 16.23 -15.26 -6.86
CA LEU A 198 15.97 -16.39 -7.76
C LEU A 198 14.49 -16.75 -7.69
N PRO A 199 13.65 -16.33 -8.65
CA PRO A 199 12.21 -16.56 -8.57
C PRO A 199 11.88 -18.02 -8.91
N GLY A 200 11.05 -18.65 -8.07
CA GLY A 200 10.49 -19.97 -8.36
C GLY A 200 11.45 -21.15 -8.17
N ASN A 201 11.17 -22.27 -8.84
CA ASN A 201 11.86 -23.54 -8.57
C ASN A 201 13.21 -23.67 -9.30
N ARG A 202 14.11 -24.45 -8.71
CA ARG A 202 15.52 -24.63 -9.14
C ARG A 202 15.77 -25.83 -10.05
N GLN A 203 14.71 -26.52 -10.48
CA GLN A 203 14.85 -27.72 -11.29
C GLN A 203 15.09 -27.33 -12.76
N PRO A 204 15.95 -28.06 -13.48
CA PRO A 204 16.13 -27.86 -14.92
C PRO A 204 14.83 -28.13 -15.67
N ARG A 205 14.47 -27.26 -16.62
CA ARG A 205 13.23 -27.38 -17.39
C ARG A 205 13.42 -26.95 -18.85
N PRO A 206 12.73 -27.61 -19.79
CA PRO A 206 12.77 -27.19 -21.18
C PRO A 206 12.13 -25.81 -21.36
N VAL A 207 12.73 -25.00 -22.22
CA VAL A 207 12.26 -23.65 -22.56
C VAL A 207 12.01 -23.53 -24.07
N PRO A 208 11.14 -22.63 -24.53
CA PRO A 208 10.95 -22.38 -25.96
C PRO A 208 12.28 -22.00 -26.62
N GLY A 209 12.60 -22.66 -27.74
CA GLY A 209 13.82 -22.42 -28.51
C GLY A 209 14.70 -23.65 -28.67
N ARG A 210 15.80 -23.49 -29.41
CA ARG A 210 16.81 -24.52 -29.63
C ARG A 210 18.19 -23.95 -29.37
N THR A 211 19.11 -24.81 -28.94
CA THR A 211 20.53 -24.47 -28.85
C THR A 211 21.13 -24.31 -30.25
N LEU A 212 22.33 -23.74 -30.35
CA LEU A 212 23.08 -23.66 -31.61
C LEU A 212 23.32 -25.04 -32.26
N ALA A 213 23.36 -26.10 -31.44
CA ALA A 213 23.46 -27.49 -31.88
C ALA A 213 22.11 -28.11 -32.33
N GLY A 214 21.03 -27.32 -32.36
CA GLY A 214 19.69 -27.74 -32.81
C GLY A 214 18.89 -28.57 -31.78
N GLN A 215 19.41 -28.76 -30.57
CA GLN A 215 18.73 -29.48 -29.49
C GLN A 215 17.71 -28.58 -28.77
N PRO A 216 16.64 -29.13 -28.17
CA PRO A 216 15.72 -28.35 -27.34
C PRO A 216 16.49 -27.60 -26.23
N ALA A 217 16.20 -26.31 -26.06
CA ALA A 217 16.83 -25.53 -25.01
C ALA A 217 16.31 -25.94 -23.62
N VAL A 218 17.22 -26.06 -22.65
CA VAL A 218 16.91 -26.41 -21.26
C VAL A 218 17.51 -25.35 -20.35
N SER A 219 16.67 -24.67 -19.58
CA SER A 219 17.13 -23.79 -18.51
C SER A 219 17.58 -24.65 -17.33
N THR A 220 18.78 -24.39 -16.85
CA THR A 220 19.40 -24.95 -15.65
C THR A 220 19.81 -23.82 -14.72
N PRO A 221 18.96 -23.45 -13.74
CA PRO A 221 19.26 -22.34 -12.83
C PRO A 221 20.60 -22.51 -12.10
N ASP A 222 21.39 -21.44 -12.02
CA ASP A 222 22.69 -21.42 -11.34
C ASP A 222 22.66 -20.47 -10.11
N PRO A 223 22.07 -20.91 -8.98
CA PRO A 223 22.05 -20.13 -7.75
C PRO A 223 23.45 -19.86 -7.19
N ALA A 224 24.44 -20.70 -7.50
CA ALA A 224 25.79 -20.52 -7.00
C ALA A 224 26.46 -19.33 -7.69
N ARG A 225 26.28 -19.19 -9.01
CA ARG A 225 26.73 -18.01 -9.75
C ARG A 225 26.01 -16.75 -9.31
N LEU A 226 24.69 -16.81 -9.17
CA LEU A 226 23.89 -15.68 -8.71
C LEU A 226 24.34 -15.19 -7.31
N ARG A 227 24.65 -16.12 -6.41
CA ARG A 227 25.23 -15.82 -5.10
C ARG A 227 26.61 -15.15 -5.22
N ARG A 228 27.50 -15.66 -6.07
CA ARG A 228 28.84 -15.05 -6.28
C ARG A 228 28.73 -13.61 -6.77
N LEU A 229 27.85 -13.33 -7.73
CA LEU A 229 27.62 -11.97 -8.25
C LEU A 229 27.16 -11.01 -7.14
N ALA A 230 26.24 -11.48 -6.28
CA ALA A 230 25.74 -10.69 -5.16
C ALA A 230 26.81 -10.44 -4.08
N GLU A 231 27.54 -11.49 -3.68
CA GLU A 231 28.53 -11.41 -2.59
C GLU A 231 29.77 -10.59 -2.98
N GLN A 232 30.17 -10.61 -4.26
CA GLN A 232 31.29 -9.80 -4.75
C GLN A 232 31.07 -8.31 -4.48
N THR A 233 29.84 -7.83 -4.56
CA THR A 233 29.49 -6.40 -4.38
C THR A 233 29.11 -6.04 -2.93
N GLY A 234 29.29 -6.96 -1.97
CA GLY A 234 28.84 -6.76 -0.59
C GLY A 234 27.34 -6.94 -0.37
N GLY A 235 26.61 -7.39 -1.39
CA GLY A 235 25.20 -7.78 -1.31
C GLY A 235 25.04 -9.26 -0.93
N ARG A 236 23.88 -9.84 -1.23
CA ARG A 236 23.58 -11.26 -0.93
C ARG A 236 22.46 -11.82 -1.79
N LEU A 237 22.40 -13.14 -1.90
CA LEU A 237 21.22 -13.84 -2.43
C LEU A 237 20.11 -13.85 -1.38
N LEU A 238 18.94 -13.27 -1.71
CA LEU A 238 17.77 -13.28 -0.86
C LEU A 238 16.99 -14.58 -1.03
N PRO A 239 16.50 -15.20 0.06
CA PRO A 239 15.70 -16.42 -0.01
C PRO A 239 14.27 -16.09 -0.47
N ASP A 240 13.84 -16.69 -1.57
CA ASP A 240 12.43 -16.72 -2.00
C ASP A 240 11.77 -17.98 -1.41
N GLU A 241 11.21 -17.85 -0.20
CA GLU A 241 10.55 -18.95 0.52
C GLU A 241 9.04 -19.03 0.22
N GLY A 242 8.54 -18.26 -0.76
CA GLY A 242 7.18 -18.34 -1.28
C GLY A 242 6.04 -17.90 -0.35
N THR A 243 6.31 -17.57 0.91
CA THR A 243 5.30 -17.11 1.90
C THR A 243 5.48 -15.64 2.27
N THR A 244 6.72 -15.15 2.25
CA THR A 244 7.06 -13.75 2.47
C THR A 244 7.89 -13.26 1.30
N PRO A 245 7.62 -12.04 0.79
CA PRO A 245 8.45 -11.46 -0.26
C PRO A 245 9.93 -11.48 0.17
N ALA A 246 10.82 -11.93 -0.71
CA ALA A 246 12.27 -11.96 -0.46
C ALA A 246 12.78 -10.56 -0.08
N ILE A 247 12.17 -9.53 -0.67
CA ILE A 247 12.46 -8.11 -0.44
C ILE A 247 12.04 -7.62 0.96
N SER A 248 11.23 -8.36 1.71
CA SER A 248 10.75 -7.94 3.05
C SER A 248 11.88 -7.58 4.03
N SER A 249 13.02 -8.26 3.93
CA SER A 249 14.22 -7.96 4.73
C SER A 249 14.81 -6.57 4.41
N LEU A 250 14.77 -6.17 3.14
CA LEU A 250 15.20 -4.84 2.68
C LEU A 250 14.17 -3.77 3.04
N LEU A 251 12.87 -4.08 2.90
CA LEU A 251 11.81 -3.15 3.30
C LEU A 251 11.88 -2.79 4.77
N LYS A 252 12.13 -3.74 5.66
CA LYS A 252 12.32 -3.45 7.10
C LYS A 252 13.49 -2.50 7.35
N ARG A 253 14.53 -2.56 6.51
CA ARG A 253 15.72 -1.70 6.63
C ARG A 253 15.49 -0.29 6.05
N TRP A 254 14.73 -0.18 4.97
CA TRP A 254 14.61 1.05 4.19
C TRP A 254 13.29 1.82 4.40
N ARG A 255 12.27 1.19 5.00
CA ARG A 255 10.97 1.83 5.21
C ARG A 255 11.10 3.01 6.18
N PRO A 256 10.67 4.22 5.80
CA PRO A 256 10.67 5.35 6.73
C PRO A 256 9.71 5.08 7.89
N PRO A 257 9.99 5.61 9.10
CA PRO A 257 9.04 5.53 10.21
C PRO A 257 7.71 6.16 9.79
N ALA A 258 6.60 5.51 10.16
CA ALA A 258 5.27 6.01 9.84
C ALA A 258 5.13 7.45 10.35
N SER A 259 4.77 8.37 9.46
CA SER A 259 4.43 9.73 9.87
C SER A 259 3.03 9.69 10.48
N PRO A 260 2.83 10.17 11.73
CA PRO A 260 1.50 10.16 12.34
C PRO A 260 0.53 10.99 11.51
N HIS A 261 -0.70 10.49 11.30
CA HIS A 261 -1.69 11.22 10.51
C HIS A 261 -2.14 12.47 11.28
N PRO A 262 -2.36 13.61 10.62
CA PRO A 262 -2.78 14.85 11.28
C PRO A 262 -4.13 14.72 12.02
N LEU A 263 -4.97 13.76 11.60
CA LEU A 263 -6.26 13.46 12.22
C LEU A 263 -6.15 12.62 13.51
N ASP A 264 -5.02 11.95 13.75
CA ASP A 264 -4.82 11.15 14.97
C ASP A 264 -4.76 12.04 16.23
N ASN A 265 -4.34 13.30 16.08
CA ASN A 265 -4.27 14.27 17.17
C ASN A 265 -5.59 15.01 17.44
N VAL A 266 -6.59 14.90 16.55
CA VAL A 266 -7.89 15.58 16.70
C VAL A 266 -8.71 14.99 17.86
N SER A 267 -8.50 13.72 18.21
CA SER A 267 -9.13 13.12 19.40
C SER A 267 -8.71 13.75 20.71
N LEU A 268 -7.58 14.46 20.76
CA LEU A 268 -7.12 15.16 21.96
C LEU A 268 -7.71 16.57 22.08
N LEU A 269 -8.25 17.15 21.00
CA LEU A 269 -8.85 18.50 20.99
C LEU A 269 -10.16 18.56 21.80
N LEU A 270 -11.09 17.66 21.53
CA LEU A 270 -12.40 17.58 22.20
C LEU A 270 -12.29 17.47 23.73
N PRO A 271 -11.49 16.54 24.29
CA PRO A 271 -11.33 16.43 25.74
C PRO A 271 -10.54 17.59 26.35
N ALA A 272 -9.57 18.19 25.63
CA ALA A 272 -8.90 19.41 26.09
C ALA A 272 -9.88 20.61 26.19
N LEU A 273 -10.75 20.78 25.18
CA LEU A 273 -11.84 21.76 25.19
C LEU A 273 -12.85 21.49 26.31
N LEU A 274 -13.19 20.23 26.57
CA LEU A 274 -14.10 19.84 27.65
C LEU A 274 -13.51 20.13 29.03
N LEU A 275 -12.21 19.90 29.25
CA LEU A 275 -11.52 20.27 30.48
C LEU A 275 -11.47 21.79 30.69
N LEU A 276 -11.25 22.56 29.61
CA LEU A 276 -11.34 24.02 29.64
C LEU A 276 -12.77 24.50 29.92
N PHE A 277 -13.79 23.84 29.39
CA PHE A 277 -15.19 24.16 29.63
C PHE A 277 -15.61 23.85 31.08
N LEU A 278 -15.21 22.69 31.61
CA LEU A 278 -15.44 22.28 33.01
C LEU A 278 -14.77 23.22 34.03
N ARG A 279 -13.72 23.94 33.61
CA ARG A 279 -13.12 25.02 34.40
C ARG A 279 -14.02 26.26 34.47
N GLN A 280 -14.75 26.60 33.40
CA GLN A 280 -15.53 27.84 33.34
C GLN A 280 -16.84 27.79 34.14
N ILE A 281 -17.35 26.59 34.43
CA ILE A 281 -18.60 26.41 35.19
C ILE A 281 -18.28 26.28 36.68
N ASP A 282 -18.98 27.02 37.53
CA ASP A 282 -18.87 26.95 39.00
C ASP A 282 -19.49 25.65 39.56
N LEU A 283 -18.76 24.53 39.43
CA LEU A 283 -19.12 23.24 40.03
C LEU A 283 -18.50 23.07 41.44
N PRO A 284 -19.18 22.33 42.34
CA PRO A 284 -18.59 21.88 43.59
C PRO A 284 -17.33 21.03 43.38
N ARG A 285 -16.35 21.16 44.29
CA ARG A 285 -15.01 20.55 44.14
C ARG A 285 -15.03 19.02 43.95
N LYS A 286 -15.96 18.31 44.60
CA LYS A 286 -16.11 16.85 44.46
C LYS A 286 -16.60 16.45 43.07
N THR A 287 -17.60 17.15 42.54
CA THR A 287 -18.19 16.90 41.22
C THR A 287 -17.23 17.23 40.10
N ARG A 288 -16.50 18.35 40.21
CA ARG A 288 -15.47 18.73 39.23
C ARG A 288 -14.32 17.70 39.19
N GLY A 289 -13.87 17.22 40.36
CA GLY A 289 -12.83 16.19 40.43
C GLY A 289 -13.26 14.87 39.77
N ALA A 290 -14.50 14.44 39.99
CA ALA A 290 -15.06 13.24 39.35
C ALA A 290 -15.17 13.39 37.82
N LEU A 291 -15.60 14.55 37.33
CA LEU A 291 -15.69 14.83 35.88
C LEU A 291 -14.31 14.87 35.21
N VAL A 292 -13.31 15.50 35.84
CA VAL A 292 -11.93 15.50 35.32
C VAL A 292 -11.37 14.09 35.29
N LEU A 293 -11.58 13.30 36.35
CA LEU A 293 -11.15 11.89 36.38
C LEU A 293 -11.86 11.06 35.31
N ALA A 294 -13.16 11.28 35.08
CA ALA A 294 -13.92 10.60 34.03
C ALA A 294 -13.38 10.96 32.64
N VAL A 295 -13.10 12.24 32.36
CA VAL A 295 -12.50 12.67 31.09
C VAL A 295 -11.10 12.09 30.91
N LEU A 296 -10.28 12.04 31.96
CA LEU A 296 -8.95 11.41 31.94
C LEU A 296 -9.01 9.89 31.76
N MET A 297 -10.01 9.22 32.35
CA MET A 297 -10.24 7.78 32.13
C MET A 297 -10.71 7.48 30.71
N VAL A 298 -11.53 8.35 30.11
CA VAL A 298 -11.92 8.22 28.69
C VAL A 298 -10.71 8.47 27.78
N LEU A 299 -9.84 9.43 28.13
CA LEU A 299 -8.58 9.69 27.43
C LEU A 299 -7.58 8.54 27.55
N GLY A 300 -7.45 7.92 28.73
CA GLY A 300 -6.55 6.79 28.98
C GLY A 300 -7.13 5.42 28.64
N GLY A 301 -8.45 5.33 28.39
CA GLY A 301 -9.16 4.08 28.08
C GLY A 301 -9.43 3.88 26.59
N CYS A 302 -9.14 4.86 25.74
CA CYS A 302 -9.08 4.67 24.30
C CYS A 302 -7.69 4.14 23.90
N ASP A 303 -7.38 2.90 24.26
CA ASP A 303 -6.40 2.10 23.52
C ASP A 303 -6.95 1.89 22.10
N ARG A 304 -6.81 2.90 21.24
CA ARG A 304 -7.07 2.78 19.80
C ARG A 304 -6.21 1.72 19.14
N ASP A 305 -5.09 1.37 19.77
CA ASP A 305 -4.14 0.38 19.27
C ASP A 305 -4.67 -1.06 19.41
N ALA A 306 -5.46 -1.38 20.43
CA ALA A 306 -5.97 -2.75 20.65
C ALA A 306 -6.88 -3.24 19.50
N GLY A 307 -7.71 -2.35 18.97
CA GLY A 307 -8.55 -2.65 17.80
C GLY A 307 -7.72 -2.80 16.52
N SER A 308 -6.73 -1.93 16.32
CA SER A 308 -5.86 -1.96 15.14
C SER A 308 -4.96 -3.20 15.10
N ASP A 309 -4.41 -3.61 16.24
CA ASP A 309 -3.57 -4.81 16.35
C ASP A 309 -4.39 -6.09 16.14
N ALA A 310 -5.61 -6.15 16.68
CA ALA A 310 -6.55 -7.22 16.37
C ALA A 310 -6.92 -7.24 14.87
N GLY A 311 -7.10 -6.08 14.25
CA GLY A 311 -7.32 -5.94 12.81
C GLY A 311 -6.16 -6.46 11.97
N ARG A 312 -4.92 -6.12 12.33
CA ARG A 312 -3.69 -6.55 11.65
C ARG A 312 -3.44 -8.05 11.80
N THR A 313 -3.68 -8.61 12.99
CA THR A 313 -3.56 -10.07 13.18
C THR A 313 -4.57 -10.85 12.34
N LEU A 314 -5.80 -10.37 12.23
CA LEU A 314 -6.81 -10.96 11.35
C LEU A 314 -6.42 -10.82 9.86
N PHE A 315 -5.83 -9.71 9.47
CA PHE A 315 -5.30 -9.51 8.12
C PHE A 315 -4.21 -10.54 7.79
N GLU A 316 -3.24 -10.72 8.68
CA GLU A 316 -2.18 -11.72 8.53
C GLU A 316 -2.70 -13.16 8.49
N GLN A 317 -3.72 -13.48 9.29
CA GLN A 317 -4.39 -14.78 9.24
C GLN A 317 -5.07 -14.99 7.88
N GLY A 318 -5.73 -13.96 7.34
CA GLY A 318 -6.34 -13.98 6.01
C GLY A 318 -5.32 -14.31 4.92
N LEU A 319 -4.13 -13.72 4.98
CA LEU A 319 -3.03 -13.99 4.02
C LEU A 319 -2.51 -15.44 4.08
N LYS A 320 -2.53 -16.06 5.26
CA LYS A 320 -2.05 -17.45 5.46
C LYS A 320 -3.13 -18.49 5.19
N GLN A 321 -4.38 -18.07 4.96
CA GLN A 321 -5.51 -18.98 4.84
C GLN A 321 -5.61 -19.57 3.44
N SER A 322 -5.50 -20.90 3.32
CA SER A 322 -5.58 -21.60 2.04
C SER A 322 -7.00 -21.61 1.44
N ASP A 323 -8.03 -21.63 2.29
CA ASP A 323 -9.42 -21.56 1.84
C ASP A 323 -9.84 -20.11 1.56
N ARG A 324 -10.08 -19.80 0.28
CA ARG A 324 -10.37 -18.45 -0.22
C ARG A 324 -11.66 -17.86 0.37
N ALA A 325 -12.69 -18.68 0.57
CA ALA A 325 -13.94 -18.22 1.18
C ALA A 325 -13.75 -17.83 2.66
N THR A 326 -12.89 -18.55 3.37
CA THR A 326 -12.54 -18.21 4.76
C THR A 326 -11.57 -17.04 4.84
N ALA A 327 -10.62 -16.93 3.91
CA ALA A 327 -9.73 -15.78 3.80
C ALA A 327 -10.53 -14.48 3.63
N ALA A 328 -11.53 -14.48 2.74
CA ALA A 328 -12.43 -13.34 2.54
C ALA A 328 -13.11 -12.87 3.84
N ARG A 329 -13.60 -13.81 4.66
CA ARG A 329 -14.23 -13.50 5.95
C ARG A 329 -13.25 -12.90 6.97
N LEU A 330 -12.00 -13.36 6.96
CA LEU A 330 -10.95 -12.81 7.82
C LEU A 330 -10.62 -11.37 7.42
N PHE A 331 -10.52 -11.11 6.11
CA PHE A 331 -10.32 -9.77 5.58
C PHE A 331 -11.50 -8.83 5.85
N ASP A 332 -12.75 -9.30 5.75
CA ASP A 332 -13.92 -8.51 6.13
C ASP A 332 -13.90 -8.11 7.62
N ARG A 333 -13.53 -9.05 8.50
CA ARG A 333 -13.39 -8.78 9.94
C ARG A 333 -12.23 -7.83 10.23
N SER A 334 -11.13 -7.99 9.50
CA SER A 334 -9.98 -7.09 9.57
C SER A 334 -10.37 -5.67 9.13
N ALA A 335 -11.07 -5.52 8.00
CA ALA A 335 -11.53 -4.24 7.49
C ALA A 335 -12.48 -3.50 8.45
N ALA A 336 -13.23 -4.24 9.28
CA ALA A 336 -14.08 -3.66 10.31
C ALA A 336 -13.30 -3.03 11.48
N LEU A 337 -12.05 -3.46 11.69
CA LEU A 337 -11.19 -3.01 12.78
C LEU A 337 -10.09 -2.02 12.34
N LEU A 338 -9.82 -1.95 11.05
CA LEU A 338 -8.80 -1.08 10.46
C LEU A 338 -9.40 0.23 9.93
N SER A 339 -8.54 1.20 9.65
CA SER A 339 -8.92 2.49 9.05
C SER A 339 -7.94 2.91 7.95
N GLY A 340 -8.31 3.91 7.15
CA GLY A 340 -7.48 4.44 6.06
C GLY A 340 -7.05 3.37 5.05
N GLY A 341 -5.78 3.43 4.64
CA GLY A 341 -5.21 2.52 3.63
C GLY A 341 -5.19 1.05 4.07
N GLU A 342 -5.03 0.76 5.36
CA GLU A 342 -5.05 -0.63 5.86
C GLU A 342 -6.44 -1.27 5.71
N ARG A 343 -7.51 -0.49 5.92
CA ARG A 343 -8.89 -0.94 5.64
C ARG A 343 -9.14 -1.15 4.15
N ALA A 344 -8.65 -0.25 3.30
CA ALA A 344 -8.77 -0.39 1.85
C ALA A 344 -8.08 -1.68 1.36
N ALA A 345 -6.87 -1.97 1.86
CA ALA A 345 -6.15 -3.20 1.57
C ALA A 345 -6.91 -4.46 2.03
N ALA A 346 -7.55 -4.42 3.21
CA ALA A 346 -8.37 -5.52 3.70
C ALA A 346 -9.60 -5.75 2.79
N LEU A 347 -10.30 -4.68 2.39
CA LEU A 347 -11.46 -4.78 1.47
C LEU A 347 -11.05 -5.31 0.09
N HIS A 348 -9.91 -4.86 -0.44
CA HIS A 348 -9.35 -5.36 -1.70
C HIS A 348 -9.09 -6.86 -1.63
N ASN A 349 -8.38 -7.33 -0.59
CA ASN A 349 -8.09 -8.75 -0.41
C ASN A 349 -9.35 -9.59 -0.17
N ALA A 350 -10.39 -9.03 0.47
CA ALA A 350 -11.69 -9.68 0.61
C ALA A 350 -12.37 -9.89 -0.75
N CYS A 351 -12.42 -8.83 -1.57
CA CYS A 351 -12.92 -8.86 -2.95
C CYS A 351 -12.20 -9.95 -3.77
N SER A 352 -10.87 -9.88 -3.85
CA SER A 352 -10.06 -10.80 -4.64
C SER A 352 -10.20 -12.26 -4.16
N SER A 353 -10.29 -12.47 -2.84
CA SER A 353 -10.53 -13.80 -2.26
C SER A 353 -11.90 -14.38 -2.63
N LEU A 354 -12.95 -13.56 -2.74
CA LEU A 354 -14.28 -14.01 -3.16
C LEU A 354 -14.34 -14.34 -4.65
N VAL A 355 -13.68 -13.53 -5.49
CA VAL A 355 -13.53 -13.80 -6.92
C VAL A 355 -12.79 -15.12 -7.14
N ALA A 356 -11.66 -15.32 -6.45
CA ALA A 356 -10.90 -16.56 -6.51
C ALA A 356 -11.66 -17.78 -5.97
N ALA A 357 -12.66 -17.57 -5.10
CA ALA A 357 -13.55 -18.62 -4.60
C ALA A 357 -14.76 -18.89 -5.53
N HIS A 358 -14.83 -18.24 -6.70
CA HIS A 358 -15.97 -18.26 -7.63
C HIS A 358 -17.30 -17.80 -7.00
N ARG A 359 -17.24 -17.03 -5.91
CA ARG A 359 -18.40 -16.44 -5.24
C ARG A 359 -18.68 -15.04 -5.78
N TYR A 360 -18.92 -14.97 -7.09
CA TYR A 360 -18.99 -13.69 -7.82
C TYR A 360 -20.08 -12.75 -7.32
N ARG A 361 -21.24 -13.29 -6.92
CA ARG A 361 -22.35 -12.49 -6.37
C ARG A 361 -21.97 -11.79 -5.06
N ASP A 362 -21.22 -12.48 -4.20
CA ASP A 362 -20.71 -11.89 -2.94
C ASP A 362 -19.54 -10.94 -3.20
N ALA A 363 -18.75 -11.21 -4.24
CA ALA A 363 -17.60 -10.39 -4.60
C ALA A 363 -17.99 -8.98 -5.05
N LEU A 364 -19.11 -8.82 -5.79
CA LEU A 364 -19.56 -7.52 -6.32
C LEU A 364 -19.55 -6.41 -5.26
N SER A 365 -20.31 -6.60 -4.18
CA SER A 365 -20.43 -5.61 -3.11
C SER A 365 -19.08 -5.30 -2.45
N ARG A 366 -18.20 -6.30 -2.31
CA ARG A 366 -16.88 -6.11 -1.69
C ARG A 366 -15.92 -5.38 -2.61
N CYS A 367 -15.94 -5.67 -3.90
CA CYS A 367 -15.12 -4.97 -4.89
C CYS A 367 -15.58 -3.52 -5.08
N GLU A 368 -16.89 -3.26 -5.06
CA GLU A 368 -17.44 -1.89 -5.04
C GLU A 368 -17.00 -1.13 -3.78
N THR A 369 -17.12 -1.75 -2.60
CA THR A 369 -16.69 -1.14 -1.33
C THR A 369 -15.18 -0.87 -1.33
N ALA A 370 -14.37 -1.76 -1.92
CA ALA A 370 -12.94 -1.57 -2.07
C ALA A 370 -12.61 -0.39 -3.00
N LEU A 371 -13.29 -0.25 -4.15
CA LEU A 371 -13.11 0.88 -5.08
C LEU A 371 -13.60 2.20 -4.51
N LEU A 372 -14.62 2.18 -3.66
CA LEU A 372 -15.05 3.36 -2.91
C LEU A 372 -14.00 3.80 -1.88
N ALA A 373 -13.32 2.82 -1.25
CA ALA A 373 -12.27 3.10 -0.27
C ALA A 373 -10.95 3.54 -0.90
N ASP A 374 -10.61 3.01 -2.08
CA ASP A 374 -9.46 3.38 -2.89
C ASP A 374 -9.83 3.39 -4.39
N PRO A 375 -10.22 4.55 -4.95
CA PRO A 375 -10.58 4.68 -6.36
C PRO A 375 -9.43 4.38 -7.34
N GLY A 376 -8.17 4.34 -6.86
CA GLY A 376 -7.00 4.02 -7.66
C GLY A 376 -6.68 2.53 -7.77
N ALA A 377 -7.40 1.66 -7.06
CA ALA A 377 -7.14 0.22 -7.00
C ALA A 377 -7.55 -0.51 -8.30
N ASP A 378 -6.67 -0.46 -9.31
CA ASP A 378 -6.84 -1.14 -10.62
C ASP A 378 -7.25 -2.60 -10.50
N ASP A 379 -6.64 -3.31 -9.54
CA ASP A 379 -6.84 -4.74 -9.38
C ASP A 379 -8.26 -5.04 -8.85
N SER A 380 -8.83 -4.17 -7.99
CA SER A 380 -10.24 -4.27 -7.57
C SER A 380 -11.23 -3.99 -8.71
N ALA A 381 -10.87 -3.09 -9.63
CA ALA A 381 -11.69 -2.80 -10.81
C ALA A 381 -11.70 -3.98 -11.79
N ALA A 382 -10.56 -4.64 -11.97
CA ALA A 382 -10.44 -5.86 -12.76
C ALA A 382 -11.25 -7.02 -12.13
N ASP A 383 -11.11 -7.24 -10.83
CA ASP A 383 -11.86 -8.26 -10.08
C ASP A 383 -13.38 -8.03 -10.14
N LEU A 384 -13.83 -6.77 -10.02
CA LEU A 384 -15.25 -6.41 -10.20
C LEU A 384 -15.75 -6.73 -11.61
N SER A 385 -14.99 -6.34 -12.63
CA SER A 385 -15.34 -6.57 -14.04
C SER A 385 -15.42 -8.07 -14.36
N LEU A 386 -14.49 -8.86 -13.82
CA LEU A 386 -14.49 -10.31 -13.94
C LEU A 386 -15.73 -10.93 -13.27
N ALA A 387 -16.06 -10.50 -12.04
CA ALA A 387 -17.23 -10.99 -11.32
C ALA A 387 -18.54 -10.70 -12.10
N ILE A 388 -18.68 -9.50 -12.67
CA ILE A 388 -19.85 -9.13 -13.49
C ILE A 388 -19.95 -10.02 -14.73
N ARG A 389 -18.85 -10.23 -15.46
CA ARG A 389 -18.83 -11.07 -16.67
C ARG A 389 -19.24 -12.51 -16.36
N GLN A 390 -18.69 -13.08 -15.28
CA GLN A 390 -18.97 -14.45 -14.88
C GLN A 390 -20.43 -14.64 -14.47
N LEU A 391 -21.04 -13.64 -13.81
CA LEU A 391 -22.47 -13.67 -13.50
C LEU A 391 -23.35 -13.54 -14.75
N ALA A 392 -22.95 -12.72 -15.72
CA ALA A 392 -23.68 -12.58 -16.98
C ALA A 392 -23.64 -13.85 -17.85
N GLN A 393 -22.60 -14.68 -17.69
CA GLN A 393 -22.45 -15.97 -18.39
C GLN A 393 -23.15 -17.14 -17.69
N GLN A 394 -23.58 -16.97 -16.43
CA GLN A 394 -24.34 -18.00 -15.74
C GLN A 394 -25.79 -18.00 -16.24
N PRO A 395 -26.32 -19.14 -16.74
CA PRO A 395 -27.72 -19.23 -17.09
C PRO A 395 -28.55 -18.91 -15.84
N ALA A 396 -29.50 -17.99 -15.97
CA ALA A 396 -30.41 -17.63 -14.90
C ALA A 396 -31.06 -18.91 -14.34
N GLY A 397 -30.69 -19.27 -13.11
CA GLY A 397 -31.27 -20.41 -12.43
C GLY A 397 -32.75 -20.18 -12.16
N ASP A 398 -33.58 -21.02 -12.77
CA ASP A 398 -35.01 -21.29 -12.54
C ASP A 398 -35.92 -20.09 -12.22
N GLY A 399 -36.36 -19.45 -13.30
CA GLY A 399 -37.66 -18.80 -13.39
C GLY A 399 -38.30 -19.23 -14.72
N ASN A 400 -39.23 -20.17 -14.65
CA ASN A 400 -40.00 -20.69 -15.77
C ASN A 400 -40.70 -19.55 -16.52
N ASP A 401 -40.19 -19.16 -17.70
CA ASP A 401 -41.00 -18.66 -18.82
C ASP A 401 -40.19 -18.65 -20.13
N GLY A 402 -40.82 -19.13 -21.20
CA GLY A 402 -40.17 -19.51 -22.44
C GLY A 402 -39.71 -18.35 -23.33
N ARG A 403 -38.82 -18.73 -24.28
CA ARG A 403 -38.46 -18.06 -25.54
C ARG A 403 -37.61 -16.77 -25.44
N GLN A 404 -36.31 -16.90 -25.70
CA GLN A 404 -35.69 -16.74 -27.05
C GLN A 404 -34.16 -16.82 -26.89
N THR A 405 -33.53 -17.67 -27.68
CA THR A 405 -32.08 -17.80 -27.82
C THR A 405 -31.47 -16.47 -28.29
N ARG A 406 -30.79 -15.76 -27.39
CA ARG A 406 -29.89 -14.66 -27.75
C ARG A 406 -28.59 -15.26 -28.30
N PRO A 407 -28.03 -14.76 -29.42
CA PRO A 407 -26.77 -15.27 -29.93
C PRO A 407 -25.65 -14.96 -28.94
N GLU A 408 -24.81 -15.95 -28.63
CA GLU A 408 -23.54 -15.74 -27.93
C GLU A 408 -22.69 -14.76 -28.75
N PRO A 409 -22.19 -13.65 -28.16
CA PRO A 409 -21.15 -12.87 -28.81
C PRO A 409 -19.84 -13.69 -28.78
N PRO A 410 -19.01 -13.65 -29.82
CA PRO A 410 -17.75 -14.37 -29.86
C PRO A 410 -16.77 -13.68 -28.89
N GLY A 411 -16.73 -14.15 -27.64
CA GLY A 411 -15.94 -13.55 -26.57
C GLY A 411 -14.59 -14.24 -26.40
N ASP A 412 -13.54 -13.58 -26.87
CA ASP A 412 -12.14 -13.90 -26.59
C ASP A 412 -11.91 -14.12 -25.08
N ASN A 413 -11.37 -15.28 -24.69
CA ASN A 413 -11.05 -15.67 -23.30
C ASN A 413 -9.83 -14.92 -22.74
N ARG A 414 -9.60 -13.68 -23.18
CA ARG A 414 -8.49 -12.84 -22.77
C ARG A 414 -8.82 -12.11 -21.46
N GLU A 415 -7.85 -12.11 -20.54
CA GLU A 415 -7.88 -11.26 -19.34
C GLU A 415 -8.04 -9.79 -19.77
N LEU A 416 -9.03 -9.11 -19.20
CA LEU A 416 -9.27 -7.68 -19.42
C LEU A 416 -8.11 -6.87 -18.84
N SER A 417 -7.54 -5.96 -19.62
CA SER A 417 -6.59 -4.99 -19.08
C SER A 417 -7.29 -4.00 -18.15
N ALA A 418 -6.56 -3.43 -17.18
CA ALA A 418 -7.08 -2.42 -16.26
C ALA A 418 -7.69 -1.20 -17.00
N ALA A 419 -7.17 -0.86 -18.19
CA ALA A 419 -7.70 0.21 -19.02
C ALA A 419 -9.06 -0.16 -19.64
N GLU A 420 -9.23 -1.39 -20.12
CA GLU A 420 -10.50 -1.89 -20.65
C GLU A 420 -11.56 -2.03 -19.55
N ALA A 421 -11.17 -2.49 -18.35
CA ALA A 421 -12.05 -2.54 -17.18
C ALA A 421 -12.53 -1.14 -16.76
N ARG A 422 -11.62 -0.14 -16.75
CA ARG A 422 -11.97 1.26 -16.49
C ARG A 422 -12.90 1.84 -17.56
N GLU A 423 -12.74 1.44 -18.83
CA GLU A 423 -13.65 1.85 -19.91
C GLU A 423 -15.04 1.26 -19.73
N MET A 424 -15.16 -0.01 -19.31
CA MET A 424 -16.44 -0.66 -19.02
C MET A 424 -17.20 0.03 -17.87
N ILE A 425 -16.47 0.57 -16.89
CA ILE A 425 -17.01 1.31 -15.73
C ILE A 425 -17.08 2.83 -16.04
N ARG A 426 -16.64 3.27 -17.23
CA ARG A 426 -16.66 4.70 -17.59
C ARG A 426 -18.10 5.14 -17.86
N GLY A 427 -18.63 5.98 -16.97
CA GLY A 427 -19.97 6.56 -17.05
C GLY A 427 -20.94 6.10 -15.95
N THR A 428 -20.56 5.14 -15.10
CA THR A 428 -21.30 4.84 -13.86
C THR A 428 -21.02 5.93 -12.83
N VAL A 429 -22.03 6.74 -12.52
CA VAL A 429 -21.92 7.80 -11.51
C VAL A 429 -21.89 7.16 -10.13
N ILE A 430 -20.70 7.05 -9.55
CA ILE A 430 -20.51 6.62 -8.18
C ILE A 430 -20.92 7.79 -7.26
N LYS A 431 -22.11 7.75 -6.68
CA LYS A 431 -22.50 8.73 -5.67
C LYS A 431 -21.82 8.38 -4.33
N PRO A 432 -21.07 9.29 -3.71
CA PRO A 432 -20.55 9.07 -2.36
C PRO A 432 -21.72 8.94 -1.38
N PHE A 433 -21.65 7.93 -0.52
CA PHE A 433 -22.63 7.74 0.55
C PHE A 433 -22.53 8.90 1.55
N THR A 434 -23.59 9.70 1.67
CA THR A 434 -23.75 10.69 2.74
C THR A 434 -24.81 10.22 3.73
N GLU A 435 -24.48 10.26 5.02
CA GLU A 435 -25.27 9.76 6.17
C GLU A 435 -26.67 10.40 6.31
N THR A 436 -26.98 11.42 5.51
CA THR A 436 -28.21 12.23 5.57
C THR A 436 -29.20 11.98 4.42
N ASP A 437 -28.92 11.05 3.49
CA ASP A 437 -29.87 10.75 2.41
C ASP A 437 -31.00 9.82 2.92
N PRO A 438 -32.29 10.17 2.73
CA PRO A 438 -33.39 9.27 3.02
C PRO A 438 -33.28 8.08 2.06
N ALA A 439 -33.21 6.86 2.62
CA ALA A 439 -33.07 5.56 1.94
C ALA A 439 -33.06 5.66 0.40
N PRO A 440 -31.89 5.69 -0.24
CA PRO A 440 -31.84 5.82 -1.68
C PRO A 440 -32.32 4.50 -2.29
N GLU A 441 -33.17 4.58 -3.32
CA GLU A 441 -33.19 3.57 -4.37
C GLU A 441 -31.74 3.40 -4.83
N ALA A 442 -31.08 2.36 -4.32
CA ALA A 442 -29.69 2.08 -4.55
C ALA A 442 -29.56 1.67 -6.02
N VAL A 443 -29.30 2.64 -6.90
CA VAL A 443 -28.77 2.33 -8.22
C VAL A 443 -27.34 1.86 -7.99
N THR A 444 -27.21 0.56 -7.80
CA THR A 444 -25.93 -0.15 -7.64
C THR A 444 -25.17 -0.07 -8.95
N ILE A 445 -23.83 0.09 -8.90
CA ILE A 445 -22.99 0.15 -10.11
C ILE A 445 -23.24 -1.06 -11.02
N HIS A 446 -23.50 -2.22 -10.42
CA HIS A 446 -23.92 -3.43 -11.11
C HIS A 446 -25.20 -3.30 -11.95
N ASP A 447 -26.26 -2.68 -11.43
CA ASP A 447 -27.55 -2.56 -12.13
C ASP A 447 -27.43 -1.68 -13.39
N SER A 448 -26.64 -0.60 -13.29
CA SER A 448 -26.32 0.28 -14.43
C SER A 448 -25.45 -0.39 -15.50
N ILE A 449 -24.62 -1.37 -15.13
CA ILE A 449 -23.74 -2.08 -16.08
C ILE A 449 -24.49 -3.21 -16.79
N LEU A 450 -25.42 -3.88 -16.11
CA LEU A 450 -26.25 -4.94 -16.69
C LEU A 450 -27.26 -4.43 -17.73
N GLU A 451 -27.77 -3.20 -17.60
CA GLU A 451 -28.68 -2.60 -18.60
C GLU A 451 -27.99 -2.26 -19.94
N LYS A 452 -26.67 -2.06 -19.92
CA LYS A 452 -25.90 -1.89 -21.15
C LYS A 452 -25.67 -3.27 -21.77
N ASN A 453 -26.34 -3.56 -22.89
CA ASN A 453 -26.06 -4.75 -23.70
C ASN A 453 -24.65 -4.65 -24.31
N TRP A 454 -23.65 -5.17 -23.61
CA TRP A 454 -22.27 -5.30 -24.09
C TRP A 454 -22.07 -6.58 -24.91
#